data_AF-A0A2A5YCL1-F1
#
_entry.id   AF-A0A2A5YCL1-F1
#
_cell.length_a   1.000
_cell.length_b   1.000
_cell.length_c   1.000
_cell.angle_alpha   90.00
_cell.angle_beta   90.00
_cell.angle_gamma   90.00
#
_symmetry.space_group_name_H-M   'P 1'
#
loop_
_entity.id
_entity.type
_entity.pdbx_description
1 polymer ?
#
loop_
_entity_poly.entity_id
_entity_poly.type
_entity_poly.pdbx_seq_one_letter_code
_entity_poly.pdbx_strand_id
1 'polypeptide(L)'
;KEPRFFALKLYALLIRQEIGTTPKELKLIYLKNSTIHTLKVDDTMLDEAKIEILSIWAEIKTAFEENDFPATKNALCKDWCYYKPICPLFNKEAPDTDELKDIVEKITEIEESIEAIEMFESQDELPESSPLKNININDLKKEITLLNENRENILKEINSLLGK
;
A
#
# COMPACT_ATOMS: atom_id res chain seq x y z
N LYS A 1 -1.63 4.87 -27.18
CA LYS A 1 -1.84 5.27 -25.76
C LYS A 1 -0.75 6.28 -25.38
N GLU A 2 -1.09 7.40 -24.74
CA GLU A 2 -0.10 8.35 -24.19
C GLU A 2 0.08 8.10 -22.68
N PRO A 3 1.14 7.37 -22.25
CA PRO A 3 1.26 6.93 -20.84
C PRO A 3 1.37 8.10 -19.86
N ARG A 4 1.93 9.23 -20.32
CA ARG A 4 2.18 10.42 -19.50
C ARG A 4 0.90 11.10 -18.99
N PHE A 5 -0.23 10.88 -19.65
CA PHE A 5 -1.53 11.44 -19.25
C PHE A 5 -2.38 10.46 -18.45
N PHE A 6 -1.92 9.22 -18.21
CA PHE A 6 -2.72 8.21 -17.49
C PHE A 6 -3.19 8.73 -16.11
N ALA A 7 -2.28 9.26 -15.30
CA ALA A 7 -2.62 9.85 -14.01
C ALA A 7 -3.56 11.06 -14.14
N LEU A 8 -3.40 11.90 -15.19
CA LEU A 8 -4.28 13.03 -15.43
C LEU A 8 -5.70 12.61 -15.85
N LYS A 9 -5.86 11.46 -16.53
CA LYS A 9 -7.17 10.91 -16.87
C LYS A 9 -7.96 10.47 -15.64
N LEU A 10 -7.30 10.00 -14.57
CA LEU A 10 -7.96 9.73 -13.29
C LEU A 10 -8.60 11.02 -12.72
N TYR A 11 -7.86 12.12 -12.69
CA TYR A 11 -8.42 13.41 -12.24
C TYR A 11 -9.56 13.87 -13.14
N ALA A 12 -9.43 13.72 -14.45
CA ALA A 12 -10.49 14.05 -15.41
C ALA A 12 -11.78 13.25 -15.14
N LEU A 13 -11.63 11.96 -14.82
CA LEU A 13 -12.73 11.08 -14.42
C LEU A 13 -13.40 11.54 -13.13
N LEU A 14 -12.62 11.87 -12.10
CA LEU A 14 -13.14 12.37 -10.83
C LEU A 14 -13.90 13.69 -11.02
N ILE A 15 -13.35 14.62 -11.80
CA ILE A 15 -14.01 15.88 -12.16
C ILE A 15 -15.32 15.62 -12.92
N ARG A 16 -15.31 14.70 -13.90
CA ARG A 16 -16.52 14.33 -14.65
C ARG A 16 -17.58 13.74 -13.73
N GLN A 17 -17.19 12.91 -12.76
CA GLN A 17 -18.12 12.28 -11.82
C GLN A 17 -18.73 13.30 -10.86
N GLU A 18 -17.94 14.26 -10.39
CA GLU A 18 -18.40 15.31 -9.46
C GLU A 18 -19.26 16.38 -10.16
N ILE A 19 -18.84 16.82 -11.35
CA ILE A 19 -19.47 17.96 -12.06
C ILE A 19 -20.50 17.50 -13.10
N GLY A 20 -20.46 16.23 -13.52
CA GLY A 20 -21.33 15.68 -14.57
C GLY A 20 -20.92 16.07 -15.99
N THR A 21 -19.77 16.71 -16.19
CA THR A 21 -19.29 17.17 -17.51
C THR A 21 -17.84 16.78 -17.74
N THR A 22 -17.53 16.28 -18.93
CA THR A 22 -16.17 15.90 -19.33
C THR A 22 -15.28 17.12 -19.57
N PRO A 23 -14.09 17.19 -18.95
CA PRO A 23 -13.11 18.21 -19.28
C PRO A 23 -12.76 18.20 -20.77
N LYS A 24 -12.51 19.36 -21.38
CA LYS A 24 -12.21 19.44 -22.83
C LYS A 24 -10.80 18.94 -23.18
N GLU A 25 -9.87 19.12 -22.25
CA GLU A 25 -8.46 18.81 -22.45
C GLU A 25 -7.72 18.62 -21.12
N LEU A 26 -6.63 17.88 -21.17
CA LEU A 26 -5.65 17.72 -20.10
C LEU A 26 -4.38 18.46 -20.48
N LYS A 27 -3.75 19.12 -19.51
CA LYS A 27 -2.49 19.85 -19.71
C LYS A 27 -1.44 19.38 -18.72
N LEU A 28 -0.29 18.98 -19.24
CA LEU A 28 0.91 18.67 -18.45
C LEU A 28 1.93 19.80 -18.67
N ILE A 29 2.18 20.58 -17.62
CA ILE A 29 3.00 21.80 -17.66
C ILE A 29 4.34 21.55 -16.97
N TYR A 30 5.42 21.62 -17.72
CA TYR A 30 6.79 21.55 -17.22
C TYR A 30 7.32 22.95 -16.95
N LEU A 31 7.46 23.29 -15.67
CA LEU A 31 7.80 24.65 -15.23
C LEU A 31 9.22 25.08 -15.60
N LYS A 32 10.19 24.13 -15.60
CA LYS A 32 11.61 24.44 -15.83
C LYS A 32 11.88 25.04 -17.21
N ASN A 33 11.16 24.57 -18.23
CA ASN A 33 11.35 24.95 -19.63
C ASN A 33 10.07 25.49 -20.27
N SER A 34 9.06 25.83 -19.46
CA SER A 34 7.74 26.31 -19.89
C SER A 34 7.08 25.45 -20.97
N THR A 35 7.36 24.13 -21.00
CA THR A 35 6.79 23.22 -22.00
C THR A 35 5.40 22.75 -21.56
N ILE A 36 4.43 22.85 -22.46
CA ILE A 36 3.05 22.43 -22.20
C ILE A 36 2.70 21.31 -23.18
N HIS A 37 2.36 20.14 -22.65
CA HIS A 37 1.72 19.08 -23.43
C HIS A 37 0.22 19.15 -23.21
N THR A 38 -0.55 19.03 -24.29
CA THR A 38 -2.02 19.08 -24.24
C THR A 38 -2.60 17.83 -24.89
N LEU A 39 -3.61 17.25 -24.26
CA LEU A 39 -4.37 16.12 -24.77
C LEU A 39 -5.86 16.47 -24.73
N LYS A 40 -6.53 16.52 -25.89
CA LYS A 40 -7.99 16.58 -25.92
C LYS A 40 -8.55 15.26 -25.38
N VAL A 41 -9.62 15.34 -24.60
CA VAL A 41 -10.29 14.15 -24.06
C VAL A 41 -11.78 14.22 -24.35
N ASP A 42 -12.37 13.04 -24.51
CA ASP A 42 -13.79 12.83 -24.71
C ASP A 42 -14.30 11.74 -23.75
N ASP A 43 -15.61 11.49 -23.78
CA ASP A 43 -16.25 10.52 -22.89
C ASP A 43 -15.70 9.11 -23.08
N THR A 44 -15.49 8.69 -24.33
CA THR A 44 -14.99 7.35 -24.67
C THR A 44 -13.59 7.14 -24.09
N MET A 45 -12.71 8.12 -24.25
CA MET A 45 -11.34 8.07 -23.72
C MET A 45 -11.31 7.97 -22.19
N LEU A 46 -12.27 8.59 -21.49
CA LEU A 46 -12.38 8.50 -20.04
C LEU A 46 -13.02 7.18 -19.61
N ASP A 47 -14.01 6.67 -20.34
CA ASP A 47 -14.62 5.37 -20.07
C ASP A 47 -13.60 4.22 -20.21
N GLU A 48 -12.78 4.25 -21.25
CA GLU A 48 -11.66 3.30 -21.41
C GLU A 48 -10.64 3.41 -20.26
N ALA A 49 -10.31 4.64 -19.85
CA ALA A 49 -9.40 4.86 -18.73
C ALA A 49 -9.98 4.32 -17.41
N LYS A 50 -11.31 4.46 -17.21
CA LYS A 50 -12.00 3.91 -16.05
C LYS A 50 -11.88 2.38 -16.00
N ILE A 51 -12.07 1.71 -17.14
CA ILE A 51 -11.89 0.25 -17.24
C ILE A 51 -10.45 -0.13 -16.86
N GLU A 52 -9.45 0.55 -17.43
CA GLU A 52 -8.03 0.29 -17.15
C GLU A 52 -7.69 0.50 -15.66
N ILE A 53 -8.17 1.60 -15.05
CA ILE A 53 -7.96 1.90 -13.62
C ILE A 53 -8.59 0.83 -12.73
N LEU A 54 -9.82 0.42 -13.02
CA LEU A 54 -10.51 -0.61 -12.23
C LEU A 54 -9.88 -1.99 -12.40
N SER A 55 -9.33 -2.29 -13.57
CA SER A 55 -8.53 -3.52 -13.81
C SER A 55 -7.28 -3.53 -12.93
N ILE A 56 -6.52 -2.44 -12.93
CA ILE A 56 -5.33 -2.30 -12.07
C ILE A 56 -5.70 -2.44 -10.59
N TRP A 57 -6.83 -1.86 -10.17
CA TRP A 57 -7.31 -2.00 -8.80
C TRP A 57 -7.67 -3.46 -8.46
N ALA A 58 -8.32 -4.18 -9.37
CA ALA A 58 -8.61 -5.60 -9.18
C ALA A 58 -7.32 -6.42 -9.06
N GLU A 59 -6.34 -6.18 -9.92
CA GLU A 59 -5.03 -6.83 -9.87
C GLU A 59 -4.30 -6.55 -8.54
N ILE A 60 -4.34 -5.31 -8.04
CA ILE A 60 -3.76 -4.96 -6.73
C ILE A 60 -4.41 -5.76 -5.60
N LYS A 61 -5.75 -5.89 -5.61
CA LYS A 61 -6.46 -6.66 -4.57
C LYS A 61 -6.08 -8.14 -4.60
N THR A 62 -6.03 -8.74 -5.80
CA THR A 62 -5.61 -10.14 -5.95
C THR A 62 -4.17 -10.34 -5.48
N ALA A 63 -3.25 -9.43 -5.84
CA ALA A 63 -1.86 -9.49 -5.37
C ALA A 63 -1.77 -9.42 -3.84
N PHE A 64 -2.60 -8.57 -3.21
CA PHE A 64 -2.68 -8.45 -1.76
C PHE A 64 -3.25 -9.70 -1.08
N GLU A 65 -4.34 -10.27 -1.62
CA GLU A 65 -4.98 -11.49 -1.09
C GLU A 65 -4.05 -12.71 -1.17
N GLU A 66 -3.34 -12.87 -2.29
CA GLU A 66 -2.44 -14.00 -2.53
C GLU A 66 -1.02 -13.79 -1.97
N ASN A 67 -0.72 -12.60 -1.45
CA ASN A 67 0.63 -12.18 -1.06
C ASN A 67 1.67 -12.37 -2.20
N ASP A 68 1.25 -12.19 -3.45
CA ASP A 68 2.09 -12.37 -4.64
C ASP A 68 2.26 -11.05 -5.39
N PHE A 69 3.48 -10.49 -5.30
CA PHE A 69 3.86 -9.23 -5.94
C PHE A 69 4.97 -9.47 -6.97
N PRO A 70 4.65 -10.04 -8.14
CA PRO A 70 5.65 -10.42 -9.12
C PRO A 70 6.38 -9.19 -9.66
N ALA A 71 7.71 -9.21 -9.52
CA ALA A 71 8.55 -8.12 -10.01
C ALA A 71 8.50 -8.03 -11.55
N THR A 72 8.26 -6.83 -12.08
CA THR A 72 8.19 -6.59 -13.52
C THR A 72 9.36 -5.72 -14.01
N LYS A 73 10.01 -6.15 -15.10
CA LYS A 73 11.14 -5.41 -15.68
C LYS A 73 10.62 -4.27 -16.56
N ASN A 74 11.07 -3.05 -16.30
CA ASN A 74 10.74 -1.88 -17.10
C ASN A 74 11.95 -0.93 -17.27
N ALA A 75 11.76 0.19 -17.97
CA ALA A 75 12.82 1.16 -18.27
C ALA A 75 13.43 1.82 -17.03
N LEU A 76 12.72 1.88 -15.91
CA LEU A 76 13.20 2.49 -14.66
C LEU A 76 14.15 1.56 -13.89
N CYS A 77 14.13 0.25 -14.15
CA CYS A 77 14.98 -0.73 -13.46
C CYS A 77 16.50 -0.47 -13.65
N LYS A 78 16.89 0.29 -14.67
CA LYS A 78 18.32 0.49 -14.96
C LYS A 78 18.99 1.39 -13.92
N ASP A 79 18.58 2.65 -13.85
CA ASP A 79 19.27 3.70 -13.08
C ASP A 79 18.33 4.46 -12.13
N TRP A 80 17.03 4.15 -12.10
CA TRP A 80 16.02 4.97 -11.40
C TRP A 80 15.24 4.21 -10.31
N CYS A 81 15.33 2.88 -10.27
CA CYS A 81 14.61 2.07 -9.29
C CYS A 81 15.36 2.00 -7.96
N TYR A 82 14.83 2.66 -6.93
CA TYR A 82 15.38 2.66 -5.57
C TYR A 82 15.43 1.24 -4.94
N TYR A 83 14.41 0.43 -5.21
CA TYR A 83 14.27 -0.93 -4.65
C TYR A 83 15.07 -2.00 -5.42
N LYS A 84 15.84 -1.62 -6.44
CA LYS A 84 16.63 -2.56 -7.24
C LYS A 84 17.54 -3.49 -6.40
N PRO A 85 18.20 -3.03 -5.31
CA PRO A 85 19.06 -3.90 -4.50
C PRO A 85 18.32 -5.06 -3.83
N ILE A 86 17.03 -4.90 -3.50
CA ILE A 86 16.20 -5.94 -2.87
C ILE A 86 15.25 -6.62 -3.87
N CYS A 87 15.35 -6.30 -5.16
CA CYS A 87 14.44 -6.83 -6.16
C CYS A 87 14.84 -8.26 -6.57
N PRO A 88 13.91 -9.25 -6.53
CA PRO A 88 14.21 -10.64 -6.86
C PRO A 88 14.69 -10.87 -8.31
N LEU A 89 14.39 -9.94 -9.23
CA LEU A 89 14.92 -10.00 -10.61
C LEU A 89 16.43 -9.71 -10.70
N PHE A 90 17.00 -9.04 -9.70
CA PHE A 90 18.40 -8.59 -9.71
C PHE A 90 19.21 -9.12 -8.52
N ASN A 91 18.53 -9.53 -7.45
CA ASN A 91 19.13 -10.10 -6.26
C ASN A 91 18.55 -11.49 -5.99
N LYS A 92 19.40 -12.52 -6.02
CA LYS A 92 19.00 -13.92 -5.73
C LYS A 92 18.77 -14.17 -4.24
N GLU A 93 19.37 -13.33 -3.40
CA GLU A 93 19.21 -13.30 -1.94
C GLU A 93 18.39 -12.06 -1.57
N ALA A 94 17.30 -11.82 -2.30
CA ALA A 94 16.34 -10.79 -1.94
C ALA A 94 15.77 -11.11 -0.55
N PRO A 95 15.65 -10.12 0.36
CA PRO A 95 15.08 -10.35 1.67
C PRO A 95 13.63 -10.80 1.53
N ASP A 96 13.26 -11.80 2.30
CA ASP A 96 11.88 -12.24 2.47
C ASP A 96 11.18 -11.38 3.54
N THR A 97 9.88 -11.17 3.38
CA THR A 97 9.05 -10.37 4.28
C THR A 97 8.01 -11.19 5.03
N ASP A 98 7.98 -12.52 4.88
CA ASP A 98 7.02 -13.39 5.57
C ASP A 98 7.08 -13.23 7.10
N GLU A 99 8.28 -13.22 7.70
CA GLU A 99 8.43 -12.98 9.15
C GLU A 99 7.91 -11.60 9.56
N LEU A 100 8.16 -10.57 8.72
CA LEU A 100 7.69 -9.22 8.97
C LEU A 100 6.15 -9.16 8.95
N LYS A 101 5.53 -9.89 8.02
CA LYS A 101 4.07 -10.01 7.91
C LYS A 101 3.50 -10.68 9.17
N ASP A 102 4.03 -11.82 9.59
CA ASP A 102 3.58 -12.52 10.80
C ASP A 102 3.67 -11.65 12.05
N ILE A 103 4.73 -10.83 12.16
CA ILE A 103 4.89 -9.89 13.28
C ILE A 103 3.80 -8.81 13.23
N VAL A 104 3.53 -8.23 12.05
CA VAL A 104 2.51 -7.18 11.90
C VAL A 104 1.11 -7.73 12.19
N GLU A 105 0.77 -8.91 11.67
CA GLU A 105 -0.52 -9.57 11.93
C GLU A 105 -0.72 -9.82 13.44
N LYS A 106 0.29 -10.37 14.12
CA LYS A 106 0.24 -10.56 15.58
C LYS A 106 0.07 -9.25 16.35
N ILE A 107 0.79 -8.19 15.96
CA ILE A 107 0.64 -6.88 16.60
C ILE A 107 -0.81 -6.40 16.45
N THR A 108 -1.38 -6.49 15.24
CA THR A 108 -2.76 -6.07 14.98
C THR A 108 -3.77 -6.89 15.79
N GLU A 109 -3.64 -8.22 15.84
CA GLU A 109 -4.51 -9.09 16.66
C GLU A 109 -4.46 -8.72 18.16
N ILE A 110 -3.27 -8.42 18.68
CA ILE A 110 -3.11 -8.02 20.08
C ILE A 110 -3.69 -6.62 20.31
N GLU A 111 -3.49 -5.67 19.39
CA GLU A 111 -4.06 -4.32 19.46
C GLU A 111 -5.60 -4.36 19.47
N GLU A 112 -6.21 -5.14 18.59
CA GLU A 112 -7.67 -5.37 18.57
C GLU A 112 -8.16 -5.99 19.88
N SER A 113 -7.41 -6.94 20.45
CA SER A 113 -7.74 -7.56 21.74
C SER A 113 -7.66 -6.55 22.89
N ILE A 114 -6.66 -5.67 22.90
CA ILE A 114 -6.52 -4.60 23.90
C ILE A 114 -7.67 -3.61 23.78
N GLU A 115 -7.96 -3.13 22.56
CA GLU A 115 -9.06 -2.21 22.30
C GLU A 115 -10.39 -2.78 22.79
N ALA A 116 -10.67 -4.05 22.47
CA ALA A 116 -11.86 -4.75 22.93
C ALA A 116 -11.96 -4.83 24.47
N ILE A 117 -10.85 -5.04 25.18
CA ILE A 117 -10.83 -5.06 26.65
C ILE A 117 -11.04 -3.66 27.22
N GLU A 118 -10.38 -2.64 26.66
CA GLU A 118 -10.47 -1.24 27.12
C GLU A 118 -11.87 -0.63 26.90
N MET A 119 -12.70 -1.23 26.04
CA MET A 119 -14.11 -0.86 25.88
C MET A 119 -15.02 -1.22 27.07
N PHE A 120 -14.58 -2.11 27.97
CA PHE A 120 -15.33 -2.49 29.17
C PHE A 120 -14.81 -1.75 30.40
N GLU A 121 -15.71 -1.32 31.30
CA GLU A 121 -15.30 -0.61 32.52
C GLU A 121 -14.51 -1.52 33.50
N SER A 122 -14.77 -2.83 33.46
CA SER A 122 -13.98 -3.84 34.18
C SER A 122 -14.06 -5.22 33.54
N GLN A 123 -13.00 -6.04 33.68
CA GLN A 123 -12.99 -7.44 33.23
C GLN A 123 -14.00 -8.33 33.98
N ASP A 124 -14.51 -7.86 35.12
CA ASP A 124 -15.54 -8.54 35.92
C ASP A 124 -16.94 -8.49 35.26
N GLU A 125 -17.16 -7.58 34.31
CA GLU A 125 -18.39 -7.50 33.52
C GLU A 125 -18.43 -8.52 32.37
N LEU A 126 -17.28 -9.13 32.04
CA LEU A 126 -17.21 -10.14 31.00
C LEU A 126 -17.76 -11.49 31.50
N PRO A 127 -18.55 -12.21 30.68
CA PRO A 127 -19.01 -13.54 31.04
C PRO A 127 -17.82 -14.46 31.28
N GLU A 128 -17.97 -15.42 32.21
CA GLU A 128 -16.93 -16.42 32.55
C GLU A 128 -16.37 -17.15 31.32
N SER A 129 -17.18 -17.32 30.27
CA SER A 129 -16.81 -17.97 29.01
C SER A 129 -16.04 -17.07 28.04
N SER A 130 -15.85 -15.79 28.36
CA SER A 130 -15.16 -14.85 27.46
C SER A 130 -13.66 -15.17 27.40
N PRO A 131 -13.09 -15.34 26.19
CA PRO A 131 -11.64 -15.47 26.01
C PRO A 131 -10.85 -14.29 26.61
N LEU A 132 -11.49 -13.14 26.78
CA LEU A 132 -10.88 -11.88 27.25
C LEU A 132 -10.82 -11.76 28.78
N LYS A 133 -11.50 -12.62 29.54
CA LYS A 133 -11.73 -12.44 30.99
C LYS A 133 -10.46 -12.48 31.85
N ASN A 134 -9.47 -13.30 31.45
CA ASN A 134 -8.23 -13.51 32.21
C ASN A 134 -6.99 -12.93 31.50
N ILE A 135 -7.19 -12.07 30.51
CA ILE A 135 -6.08 -11.51 29.74
C ILE A 135 -5.44 -10.36 30.52
N ASN A 136 -4.13 -10.42 30.75
CA ASN A 136 -3.39 -9.32 31.34
C ASN A 136 -2.94 -8.32 30.28
N ILE A 137 -3.58 -7.15 30.24
CA ILE A 137 -3.25 -6.06 29.30
C ILE A 137 -1.76 -5.67 29.38
N ASN A 138 -1.16 -5.68 30.57
CA ASN A 138 0.24 -5.30 30.72
C ASN A 138 1.20 -6.32 30.08
N ASP A 139 0.82 -7.60 30.04
CA ASP A 139 1.63 -8.63 29.40
C ASP A 139 1.49 -8.56 27.88
N LEU A 140 0.29 -8.30 27.37
CA LEU A 140 0.06 -8.01 25.94
C LEU A 140 0.84 -6.76 25.47
N LYS A 141 0.85 -5.69 26.27
CA LYS A 141 1.63 -4.46 25.97
C LYS A 141 3.14 -4.73 25.93
N LYS A 142 3.65 -5.62 26.81
CA LYS A 142 5.07 -6.06 26.75
C LYS A 142 5.34 -6.89 25.49
N GLU A 143 4.43 -7.77 25.10
CA GLU A 143 4.56 -8.58 23.89
C GLU A 143 4.60 -7.69 22.63
N ILE A 144 3.69 -6.72 22.52
CA ILE A 144 3.73 -5.69 21.46
C ILE A 144 5.07 -4.96 21.44
N THR A 145 5.63 -4.60 22.61
CA THR A 145 6.92 -3.91 22.68
C THR A 145 8.03 -4.78 22.09
N LEU A 146 8.10 -6.07 22.46
CA LEU A 146 9.07 -7.02 21.94
C LEU A 146 8.91 -7.25 20.43
N LEU A 147 7.67 -7.42 19.95
CA LEU A 147 7.37 -7.60 18.53
C LEU A 147 7.78 -6.37 17.71
N ASN A 148 7.55 -5.17 18.23
CA ASN A 148 7.99 -3.93 17.59
C ASN A 148 9.53 -3.83 17.54
N GLU A 149 10.24 -4.22 18.60
CA GLU A 149 11.71 -4.25 18.58
C GLU A 149 12.25 -5.19 17.48
N ASN A 150 11.67 -6.38 17.35
CA ASN A 150 12.02 -7.33 16.29
C ASN A 150 11.70 -6.75 14.90
N ARG A 151 10.51 -6.17 14.73
CA ARG A 151 10.08 -5.50 13.50
C ARG A 151 11.09 -4.44 13.05
N GLU A 152 11.51 -3.57 13.97
CA GLU A 152 12.46 -2.50 13.68
C GLU A 152 13.84 -3.04 13.30
N ASN A 153 14.27 -4.17 13.86
CA ASN A 153 15.54 -4.79 13.49
C ASN A 153 15.50 -5.32 12.06
N ILE A 154 14.44 -6.04 11.68
CA ILE A 154 14.24 -6.52 10.30
C ILE A 154 14.19 -5.34 9.32
N LEU A 155 13.43 -4.29 9.65
CA LEU A 155 13.34 -3.10 8.81
C LEU A 155 14.69 -2.39 8.66
N LYS A 156 15.53 -2.33 9.70
CA LYS A 156 16.89 -1.77 9.59
C LYS A 156 17.76 -2.60 8.66
N GLU A 157 17.68 -3.93 8.72
CA GLU A 157 18.42 -4.82 7.83
C GLU A 157 17.99 -4.60 6.38
N ILE A 158 16.69 -4.62 6.08
CA ILE A 158 16.17 -4.36 4.73
C ILE A 158 16.60 -2.96 4.24
N ASN A 159 16.43 -1.93 5.07
CA ASN A 159 16.82 -0.56 4.72
C ASN A 159 18.33 -0.42 4.50
N SER A 160 19.17 -1.24 5.13
CA SER A 160 20.61 -1.24 4.90
C SER A 160 20.99 -1.76 3.50
N LEU A 161 20.11 -2.56 2.89
CA LEU A 161 20.25 -3.05 1.52
C LEU A 161 19.74 -2.03 0.50
N LEU A 162 18.78 -1.19 0.89
CA LEU A 162 18.25 -0.12 0.06
C LEU A 162 19.27 1.02 -0.05
N GLY A 163 19.35 1.61 -1.25
CA GLY A 163 20.06 2.86 -1.51
C GLY A 163 21.43 3.03 -0.84
N LYS A 164 22.47 2.46 -1.47
CA LYS A 164 23.73 3.20 -1.67
C LYS A 164 23.69 3.87 -3.04
#